data_AF-A0A5P1PJZ9-F1
#
_entry.id   AF-A0A5P1PJZ9-F1
#
_cell.length_a   1.000
_cell.length_b   1.000
_cell.length_c   1.000
_cell.angle_alpha   90.00
_cell.angle_beta   90.00
_cell.angle_gamma   90.00
#
_symmetry.space_group_name_H-M   'P 1'
#
loop_
_entity.id
_entity.type
_entity.pdbx_description
1 polymer ?
#
loop_
_entity_poly.entity_id
_entity_poly.type
_entity_poly.pdbx_seq_one_letter_code
_entity_poly.pdbx_strand_id
1 'polypeptide(L)'
;MPFLTETKGKRQVSPVIFTLVRKILMNHESRTVYLNTAIEALLKAEAALNELALAYVLKPGEKASACHPRTGTLSTASQVRKLRRVLEKNKL
;
A
#
# COMPACT_ATOMS: atom_id res chain seq x y z
N MET A 1 30.07 8.77 -32.41
CA MET A 1 31.21 8.14 -31.72
C MET A 1 30.69 6.97 -30.89
N PRO A 2 30.72 5.72 -31.38
CA PRO A 2 30.26 4.57 -30.60
C PRO A 2 31.39 4.10 -29.68
N PHE A 3 31.23 4.31 -28.36
CA PHE A 3 32.12 3.74 -27.35
C PHE A 3 31.69 2.29 -27.05
N LEU A 4 32.11 1.36 -27.90
CA LEU A 4 32.09 -0.08 -27.61
C LEU A 4 33.50 -0.60 -27.84
N THR A 5 34.29 -0.70 -26.77
CA THR A 5 35.54 -1.48 -26.80
C THR A 5 35.19 -2.91 -26.43
N GLU A 6 35.18 -3.80 -27.43
CA GLU A 6 35.18 -5.24 -27.22
C GLU A 6 36.48 -5.68 -26.54
N THR A 7 36.38 -6.16 -25.31
CA THR A 7 37.44 -6.95 -24.67
C THR A 7 36.93 -8.36 -24.46
N LYS A 8 37.61 -9.31 -25.12
CA LYS A 8 37.54 -10.77 -25.00
C LYS A 8 36.79 -11.31 -23.76
N GLY A 9 35.71 -12.05 -24.01
CA GLY A 9 35.34 -13.23 -23.21
C GLY A 9 34.74 -13.04 -21.82
N LYS A 10 34.59 -11.83 -21.29
CA LYS A 10 33.82 -11.58 -20.06
C LYS A 10 33.00 -10.31 -20.24
N ARG A 11 31.66 -10.43 -20.19
CA ARG A 11 30.76 -9.27 -20.15
C ARG A 11 31.02 -8.51 -18.83
N GLN A 12 31.97 -7.59 -18.86
CA GLN A 12 32.23 -6.65 -17.77
C GLN A 12 31.12 -5.59 -17.82
N VAL A 13 30.15 -5.70 -16.91
CA VAL A 13 29.11 -4.67 -16.74
C VAL A 13 29.80 -3.42 -16.22
N SER A 14 29.59 -2.28 -16.88
CA SER A 14 30.16 -1.00 -16.42
C SER A 14 29.82 -0.75 -14.94
N PRO A 15 30.78 -0.35 -14.10
CA PRO A 15 30.53 -0.10 -12.67
C PRO A 15 29.48 0.99 -12.44
N VAL A 16 29.29 1.89 -13.42
CA VAL A 16 28.23 2.91 -13.42
C VAL A 16 26.84 2.27 -13.62
N ILE A 17 26.73 1.29 -14.52
CA ILE A 17 25.47 0.57 -14.75
C ILE A 17 25.13 -0.29 -13.53
N PHE A 18 26.14 -0.96 -12.94
CA PHE A 18 25.95 -1.78 -11.74
C PHE A 18 25.45 -0.96 -10.54
N THR A 19 26.05 0.21 -10.29
CA THR A 19 25.64 1.11 -9.19
C THR A 19 24.25 1.70 -9.41
N LEU A 20 23.90 2.07 -10.65
CA LEU A 20 22.57 2.56 -10.98
C LEU A 20 21.49 1.48 -10.76
N VAL A 21 21.72 0.26 -11.25
CA VAL A 21 20.80 -0.87 -11.07
C VAL A 21 20.62 -1.19 -9.59
N ARG A 22 21.71 -1.22 -8.81
CA ARG A 22 21.64 -1.46 -7.36
C ARG A 22 20.82 -0.39 -6.64
N LYS A 23 20.97 0.88 -7.00
CA LYS A 23 20.22 2.00 -6.40
C LYS A 23 18.73 1.93 -6.75
N ILE A 24 18.38 1.56 -7.98
CA ILE A 24 16.99 1.32 -8.41
C ILE A 24 16.39 0.16 -7.63
N LEU A 25 17.13 -0.95 -7.49
CA LEU A 25 16.69 -2.13 -6.74
C LEU A 25 16.41 -1.80 -5.28
N MET A 26 17.34 -1.10 -4.60
CA MET A 26 17.18 -0.69 -3.20
C MET A 26 16.01 0.30 -2.98
N ASN A 27 15.76 1.19 -3.94
CA ASN A 27 14.59 2.07 -3.90
C ASN A 27 13.28 1.28 -4.09
N HIS A 28 13.29 0.23 -4.90
CA HIS A 28 12.14 -0.65 -5.05
C HIS A 28 11.87 -1.46 -3.79
N GLU A 29 12.90 -2.04 -3.16
CA GLU A 29 12.79 -2.78 -1.89
C GLU A 29 12.28 -1.91 -0.75
N SER A 30 12.81 -0.69 -0.61
CA SER A 30 12.32 0.23 0.41
C SER A 30 10.86 0.62 0.16
N ARG A 31 10.47 0.90 -1.09
CA ARG A 31 9.07 1.20 -1.45
C ARG A 31 8.13 0.02 -1.17
N THR A 32 8.53 -1.22 -1.46
CA THR A 32 7.69 -2.39 -1.18
C THR A 32 7.50 -2.62 0.31
N VAL A 33 8.52 -2.40 1.14
CA VAL A 33 8.41 -2.46 2.60
C VAL A 33 7.42 -1.42 3.11
N TYR A 34 7.53 -0.15 2.70
CA TYR A 34 6.56 0.88 3.11
C TYR A 34 5.14 0.58 2.65
N LEU A 35 4.96 0.05 1.44
CA LEU A 35 3.64 -0.36 0.94
C LEU A 35 3.05 -1.51 1.77
N ASN A 36 3.86 -2.50 2.14
CA ASN A 36 3.45 -3.60 3.01
C ASN A 36 2.99 -3.09 4.37
N THR A 37 3.80 -2.27 5.04
CA THR A 37 3.48 -1.70 6.35
C THR A 37 2.22 -0.82 6.30
N ALA A 38 2.05 -0.02 5.25
CA ALA A 38 0.84 0.79 5.07
C ALA A 38 -0.41 -0.07 4.89
N ILE A 39 -0.34 -1.16 4.12
CA ILE A 39 -1.46 -2.09 3.91
C ILE A 39 -1.85 -2.77 5.22
N GLU A 40 -0.86 -3.23 6.01
CA GLU A 40 -1.12 -3.84 7.32
C GLU A 40 -1.76 -2.86 8.31
N ALA A 41 -1.29 -1.61 8.35
CA ALA A 41 -1.89 -0.58 9.18
C ALA A 41 -3.33 -0.29 8.78
N LEU A 42 -3.62 -0.23 7.47
CA LEU A 42 -4.97 -0.03 6.95
C LEU A 42 -5.90 -1.21 7.24
N LEU A 43 -5.39 -2.45 7.22
CA LEU A 43 -6.17 -3.63 7.64
C LEU A 43 -6.58 -3.55 9.11
N LYS A 44 -5.64 -3.19 9.99
CA LYS A 44 -5.92 -3.00 11.42
C LYS A 44 -6.92 -1.87 11.65
N ALA A 45 -6.78 -0.76 10.94
CA ALA A 45 -7.73 0.36 11.01
C ALA A 45 -9.13 -0.02 10.52
N GLU A 46 -9.24 -0.78 9.42
CA GLU A 46 -10.52 -1.30 8.90
C GLU A 46 -11.23 -2.17 9.96
N ALA A 47 -10.49 -3.07 10.61
CA ALA A 47 -11.04 -3.92 11.68
C ALA A 47 -11.52 -3.10 12.88
N ALA A 48 -10.69 -2.19 13.40
CA ALA A 48 -11.04 -1.36 14.55
C ALA A 48 -12.28 -0.46 14.29
N LEU A 49 -12.40 0.09 13.08
CA LEU A 49 -13.57 0.91 12.71
C LEU A 49 -14.84 0.06 12.59
N ASN A 50 -14.75 -1.18 12.14
CA ASN A 50 -15.88 -2.11 12.09
C ASN A 50 -16.32 -2.52 13.50
N GLU A 51 -15.38 -2.82 14.40
CA GLU A 51 -15.68 -3.10 15.81
C GLU A 51 -16.36 -1.91 16.48
N LEU A 52 -15.84 -0.70 16.26
CA LEU A 52 -16.45 0.53 16.77
C LEU A 52 -17.86 0.75 16.18
N ALA A 53 -18.07 0.42 14.90
CA ALA A 53 -19.38 0.48 14.28
C ALA A 53 -20.39 -0.50 14.92
N LEU A 54 -19.93 -1.69 15.31
CA LEU A 54 -20.74 -2.70 16.00
C LEU A 54 -21.05 -2.31 17.45
N ALA A 55 -20.15 -1.58 18.11
CA ALA A 55 -20.36 -1.08 19.46
C ALA A 55 -21.50 -0.05 19.56
N TYR A 56 -21.85 0.62 18.45
CA TYR A 56 -23.02 1.48 18.40
C TYR A 56 -24.32 0.65 18.37
N VAL A 57 -24.91 0.50 19.57
CA VAL A 57 -26.19 -0.19 19.79
C VAL A 57 -27.33 0.61 19.13
N LEU A 58 -28.04 -0.02 18.21
CA LEU A 58 -29.30 0.47 17.67
C LEU A 58 -30.45 -0.31 18.30
N LYS A 59 -31.59 0.35 18.53
CA LYS A 59 -32.79 -0.37 18.93
C LYS A 59 -33.21 -1.32 17.81
N PRO A 60 -33.76 -2.50 18.12
CA PRO A 60 -34.26 -3.42 17.10
C PRO A 60 -35.33 -2.72 16.26
N GLY A 61 -35.14 -2.72 14.93
CA GLY A 61 -36.02 -2.05 13.96
C GLY A 61 -35.65 -0.60 13.62
N GLU A 62 -34.70 0.00 14.35
CA GLU A 62 -34.25 1.37 14.10
C GLU A 62 -33.13 1.39 13.06
N LYS A 63 -33.33 2.15 11.97
CA LYS A 63 -32.27 2.40 10.98
C LYS A 63 -31.39 3.54 11.48
N ALA A 64 -30.07 3.35 11.46
CA ALA A 64 -29.14 4.43 11.73
C ALA A 64 -29.38 5.57 10.72
N SER A 65 -29.64 6.78 11.24
CA SER A 65 -29.76 7.96 10.40
C SER A 65 -28.44 8.28 9.70
N ALA A 66 -28.49 9.12 8.66
CA ALA A 66 -27.28 9.55 7.95
C ALA A 66 -26.28 10.29 8.87
N CYS A 67 -26.78 10.95 9.93
CA CYS A 67 -25.97 11.65 10.92
C CYS A 67 -25.56 10.76 12.11
N HIS A 68 -25.95 9.49 12.13
CA HIS A 68 -25.63 8.60 13.23
C HIS A 68 -24.13 8.25 13.23
N PRO A 69 -23.45 8.25 14.39
CA PRO A 69 -22.02 7.95 14.48
C PRO A 69 -21.62 6.63 13.79
N ARG A 70 -22.45 5.58 13.94
CA ARG A 70 -22.31 4.29 13.22
C ARG A 70 -22.20 4.44 11.70
N THR A 71 -23.01 5.30 11.10
CA THR A 71 -22.99 5.53 9.65
C THR A 71 -21.68 6.21 9.25
N GLY A 72 -21.23 7.18 10.05
CA GLY A 72 -19.93 7.85 9.89
C GLY A 72 -18.76 6.87 9.97
N THR A 73 -18.71 6.01 11.00
CA THR A 73 -17.64 5.01 11.15
C THR A 73 -17.63 3.99 10.01
N LEU A 74 -18.80 3.51 9.56
CA LEU A 74 -18.89 2.59 8.41
C LEU A 74 -18.45 3.24 7.09
N SER A 75 -18.75 4.53 6.90
CA SER A 75 -18.26 5.31 5.76
C SER A 75 -16.73 5.39 5.76
N THR A 76 -16.14 5.74 6.90
CA THR A 76 -14.68 5.80 7.07
C THR A 76 -14.04 4.43 6.85
N ALA A 77 -14.61 3.35 7.40
CA ALA A 77 -14.13 1.98 7.17
C ALA A 77 -14.13 1.63 5.67
N SER A 78 -15.17 2.06 4.94
CA SER A 78 -15.26 1.87 3.48
C SER A 78 -14.20 2.66 2.71
N GLN A 79 -13.87 3.89 3.15
CA GLN A 79 -12.80 4.68 2.55
C GLN A 79 -11.42 4.03 2.79
N VAL A 80 -11.15 3.57 4.02
CA VAL A 80 -9.93 2.83 4.38
C VAL A 80 -9.78 1.58 3.51
N ARG A 81 -10.86 0.81 3.33
CA ARG A 81 -10.88 -0.37 2.46
C ARG A 81 -10.57 -0.03 0.99
N LYS A 82 -11.11 1.08 0.47
CA LYS A 82 -10.80 1.55 -0.89
C LYS A 82 -9.33 1.93 -1.02
N LEU A 83 -8.78 2.66 -0.06
CA LEU A 83 -7.36 3.06 -0.06
C LEU A 83 -6.46 1.82 -0.03
N ARG A 84 -6.75 0.85 0.85
CA ARG A 84 -6.02 -0.42 0.90
C ARG A 84 -6.00 -1.13 -0.45
N ARG A 85 -7.14 -1.26 -1.11
CA ARG A 85 -7.25 -1.90 -2.43
C ARG A 85 -6.43 -1.17 -3.50
N VAL A 86 -6.36 0.16 -3.45
CA VAL A 86 -5.51 0.95 -4.37
C VAL A 86 -4.03 0.65 -4.12
N LEU A 87 -3.60 0.59 -2.86
CA LEU A 87 -2.22 0.26 -2.52
C LEU A 87 -1.85 -1.19 -2.89
N GLU A 88 -2.77 -2.14 -2.73
CA GLU A 88 -2.60 -3.53 -3.17
C GLU A 88 -2.45 -3.63 -4.70
N LYS A 89 -3.19 -2.83 -5.46
CA LYS A 89 -3.04 -2.76 -6.92
C LYS A 89 -1.72 -2.12 -7.35
N ASN A 90 -1.23 -1.14 -6.60
CA ASN A 90 0.03 -0.43 -6.86
C ASN A 90 1.29 -1.20 -6.43
N LYS A 91 1.13 -2.41 -5.87
CA LYS A 91 2.24 -3.34 -5.62
C LYS A 91 2.74 -4.04 -6.89
N LEU A 92 1.97 -3.98 -7.97
CA LEU A 92 2.37 -4.38 -9.32
C LEU A 92 3.25 -3.30 -9.96
#